data_AF-A0A4Q7W1L5-F1
#
_entry.id   AF-A0A4Q7W1L5-F1
#
_cell.length_a   1.000
_cell.length_b   1.000
_cell.length_c   1.000
_cell.angle_alpha   90.00
_cell.angle_beta   90.00
_cell.angle_gamma   90.00
#
_symmetry.space_group_name_H-M   'P 1'
#
loop_
_entity.id
_entity.type
_entity.pdbx_description
1 polymer ?
#
loop_
_entity_poly.entity_id
_entity_poly.type
_entity_poly.pdbx_seq_one_letter_code
_entity_poly.pdbx_strand_id
1 'polypeptide(L)'
;MYEFGTFVAFWSNFELMVEVGIWLHSGTTAKENCKSINVLKAGRKKERLKKLLDEIGNVDAGNALVEVFDVADRNGWIHGHILNPNGDFSRLTRLRVEVKGPSFYVTNTVVRTDSFDPFYEAYASFEQKSGITKAQCDEYIRLVQTA
;
A
#
# COMPACT_ATOMS: atom_id res chain seq x y z
N MET A 1 14.26 -8.75 -15.20
CA MET A 1 14.07 -7.29 -14.97
C MET A 1 12.59 -6.87 -14.91
N TYR A 2 11.65 -7.61 -15.49
CA TYR A 2 10.19 -7.33 -15.44
C TYR A 2 9.52 -7.66 -14.09
N GLU A 3 10.03 -8.65 -13.36
CA GLU A 3 9.49 -9.09 -12.06
C GLU A 3 9.57 -8.01 -10.97
N PHE A 4 10.68 -7.27 -10.91
CA PHE A 4 10.89 -6.22 -9.93
C PHE A 4 9.94 -5.02 -10.13
N GLY A 5 9.59 -4.69 -11.38
CA GLY A 5 8.63 -3.63 -11.68
C GLY A 5 7.23 -3.92 -11.14
N THR A 6 6.86 -5.20 -11.07
CA THR A 6 5.52 -5.61 -10.61
C THR A 6 5.42 -5.58 -9.11
N PHE A 7 6.43 -6.12 -8.41
CA PHE A 7 6.52 -5.97 -6.96
C PHE A 7 6.46 -4.49 -6.56
N VAL A 8 7.23 -3.62 -7.23
CA VAL A 8 7.23 -2.17 -6.95
C VAL A 8 5.85 -1.54 -7.15
N ALA A 9 5.11 -1.95 -8.18
CA ALA A 9 3.75 -1.47 -8.44
C ALA A 9 2.76 -1.88 -7.32
N PHE A 10 2.77 -3.15 -6.94
CA PHE A 10 1.91 -3.66 -5.88
C PHE A 10 2.29 -3.11 -4.51
N TRP A 11 3.58 -3.01 -4.22
CA TRP A 11 4.08 -2.36 -3.02
C TRP A 11 3.65 -0.90 -2.93
N SER A 12 3.67 -0.17 -4.05
CA SER A 12 3.17 1.22 -4.10
C SER A 12 1.67 1.30 -3.80
N ASN A 13 0.87 0.37 -4.33
CA ASN A 13 -0.56 0.29 -4.01
C ASN A 13 -0.81 -0.05 -2.53
N PHE A 14 -0.01 -0.97 -1.97
CA PHE A 14 -0.05 -1.31 -0.56
C PHE A 14 0.32 -0.10 0.32
N GLU A 15 1.40 0.62 0.01
CA GLU A 15 1.80 1.82 0.76
C GLU A 15 0.74 2.92 0.69
N LEU A 16 0.08 3.10 -0.46
CA LEU A 16 -1.06 4.01 -0.58
C LEU A 16 -2.19 3.58 0.37
N MET A 17 -2.52 2.29 0.43
CA MET A 17 -3.53 1.79 1.36
C MET A 17 -3.14 2.00 2.82
N VAL A 18 -1.86 1.85 3.15
CA VAL A 18 -1.37 2.16 4.51
C VAL A 18 -1.58 3.64 4.81
N GLU A 19 -1.23 4.53 3.88
CA GLU A 19 -1.42 5.97 4.03
C GLU A 19 -2.89 6.39 4.16
N VAL A 20 -3.77 5.77 3.36
CA VAL A 20 -5.23 5.95 3.42
C VAL A 20 -5.77 5.44 4.75
N GLY A 21 -5.30 4.28 5.23
CA GLY A 21 -5.68 3.76 6.55
C GLY A 21 -5.31 4.73 7.67
N ILE A 22 -4.13 5.35 7.60
CA ILE A 22 -3.74 6.38 8.58
C ILE A 22 -4.64 7.60 8.48
N TRP A 23 -4.97 8.03 7.26
CA TRP A 23 -5.88 9.17 7.06
C TRP A 23 -7.27 8.92 7.67
N LEU A 24 -7.87 7.76 7.37
CA LEU A 24 -9.21 7.39 7.85
C LEU A 24 -9.32 7.32 9.38
N HIS A 25 -8.20 7.11 10.08
CA HIS A 25 -8.19 6.92 11.53
C HIS A 25 -7.46 8.04 12.31
N SER A 26 -6.84 9.01 11.65
CA SER A 26 -6.07 10.07 12.31
C SER A 26 -6.85 11.37 12.55
N GLY A 27 -8.03 11.54 11.95
CA GLY A 27 -8.83 12.77 12.05
C GLY A 27 -8.20 13.99 11.35
N THR A 28 -7.17 13.76 10.52
CA THR A 28 -6.48 14.82 9.77
C THR A 28 -7.09 15.00 8.37
N THR A 29 -6.85 16.16 7.75
CA THR A 29 -7.19 16.33 6.33
C THR A 29 -6.28 15.45 5.45
N ALA A 30 -6.75 15.10 4.24
CA ALA A 30 -5.97 14.27 3.32
C ALA A 30 -4.60 14.89 2.99
N LYS A 31 -4.53 16.23 2.83
CA LYS A 31 -3.28 16.94 2.58
C LYS A 31 -2.32 16.95 3.76
N GLU A 32 -2.81 17.16 4.98
CA GLU A 32 -1.98 17.11 6.18
C GLU A 32 -1.44 15.69 6.42
N ASN A 33 -2.29 14.68 6.23
CA ASN A 33 -1.88 13.29 6.26
C ASN A 33 -0.77 13.06 5.24
N CYS A 34 -1.00 13.39 3.97
CA CYS A 34 -0.01 13.20 2.91
C CYS A 34 1.33 13.87 3.22
N LYS A 35 1.31 15.16 3.63
CA LYS A 35 2.54 15.88 4.02
C LYS A 35 3.30 15.20 5.14
N SER A 36 2.60 14.68 6.15
CA SER A 36 3.22 14.07 7.33
C SER A 36 3.66 12.62 7.11
N ILE A 37 2.95 11.87 6.26
CA ILE A 37 3.15 10.43 6.06
C ILE A 37 4.09 10.15 4.90
N ASN A 38 4.03 10.92 3.81
CA ASN A 38 4.82 10.65 2.59
C ASN A 38 6.34 10.71 2.85
N VAL A 39 6.79 11.52 3.82
CA VAL A 39 8.21 11.62 4.22
C VAL A 39 8.70 10.44 5.06
N LEU A 40 7.79 9.60 5.56
CA LEU A 40 8.12 8.47 6.42
C LEU A 40 8.52 7.24 5.61
N LYS A 41 9.49 6.48 6.12
CA LYS A 41 9.80 5.15 5.60
C LYS A 41 8.62 4.19 5.83
N ALA A 42 8.46 3.20 4.95
CA ALA A 42 7.37 2.22 5.02
C ALA A 42 7.22 1.57 6.41
N GLY A 43 8.32 1.21 7.08
CA GLY A 43 8.28 0.66 8.44
C GLY A 43 7.68 1.61 9.48
N ARG A 44 7.90 2.93 9.36
CA ARG A 44 7.28 3.93 10.24
C ARG A 44 5.79 4.11 9.93
N LYS A 45 5.41 4.02 8.65
CA LYS A 45 4.00 4.00 8.25
C LYS A 45 3.28 2.78 8.84
N LYS A 46 3.91 1.60 8.78
CA LYS A 46 3.45 0.35 9.41
C LYS A 46 3.16 0.54 10.90
N GLU A 47 4.15 1.02 11.66
CA GLU A 47 4.02 1.25 13.10
C GLU A 47 2.85 2.20 13.42
N ARG A 48 2.72 3.28 12.65
CA ARG A 48 1.67 4.28 12.85
C ARG A 48 0.28 3.73 12.56
N LEU A 49 0.09 3.04 11.43
CA LEU A 49 -1.19 2.42 11.12
C LEU A 49 -1.53 1.31 12.11
N LYS A 50 -0.56 0.47 12.49
CA LYS A 50 -0.77 -0.60 13.48
C LYS A 50 -1.29 -0.03 14.80
N LYS A 51 -0.67 1.05 15.29
CA LYS A 51 -1.12 1.73 16.51
C LYS A 51 -2.57 2.21 16.39
N LEU A 52 -2.93 2.86 15.28
CA LEU A 52 -4.31 3.34 15.05
C LEU A 52 -5.31 2.18 14.98
N LEU A 53 -4.95 1.09 14.31
CA LEU A 53 -5.79 -0.11 14.22
C LEU A 53 -5.99 -0.78 15.59
N ASP A 54 -4.95 -0.80 16.43
CA ASP A 54 -5.05 -1.31 17.80
C ASP A 54 -5.95 -0.43 18.68
N GLU A 55 -5.85 0.89 18.55
CA GLU A 55 -6.67 1.86 19.29
C GLU A 55 -8.16 1.74 18.97
N ILE A 56 -8.52 1.39 17.72
CA ILE A 56 -9.92 1.16 17.31
C ILE A 56 -10.36 -0.30 17.46
N GLY A 57 -9.52 -1.18 18.02
CA GLY A 57 -9.82 -2.59 18.24
C GLY A 57 -9.82 -3.46 16.97
N ASN A 58 -9.31 -2.97 15.84
CA ASN A 58 -9.18 -3.74 14.60
C ASN A 58 -7.86 -4.54 14.57
N VAL A 59 -7.75 -5.49 15.50
CA VAL A 59 -6.55 -6.31 15.69
C VAL A 59 -6.24 -7.17 14.46
N ASP A 60 -7.27 -7.67 13.77
CA ASP A 60 -7.11 -8.53 12.59
C ASP A 60 -6.45 -7.79 11.42
N ALA A 61 -6.89 -6.56 11.14
CA ALA A 61 -6.24 -5.72 10.13
C ALA A 61 -4.80 -5.37 10.54
N GLY A 62 -4.58 -5.13 11.84
CA GLY A 62 -3.25 -4.87 12.37
C GLY A 62 -2.30 -6.06 12.17
N ASN A 63 -2.75 -7.28 12.42
CA ASN A 63 -1.95 -8.49 12.20
C ASN A 63 -1.69 -8.74 10.72
N ALA A 64 -2.69 -8.54 9.86
CA ALA A 64 -2.52 -8.67 8.42
C ALA A 64 -1.53 -7.62 7.85
N LEU A 65 -1.54 -6.40 8.38
CA LEU A 65 -0.55 -5.38 8.04
C LEU A 65 0.88 -5.85 8.37
N VAL A 66 1.09 -6.46 9.54
CA VAL A 66 2.41 -6.98 9.93
C VAL A 66 2.85 -8.10 8.99
N GLU A 67 1.95 -9.03 8.66
CA GLU A 67 2.25 -10.16 7.78
C GLU A 67 2.75 -9.73 6.40
N VAL A 68 2.17 -8.68 5.78
CA VAL A 68 2.63 -8.16 4.49
C VAL A 68 4.10 -7.72 4.57
N PHE A 69 4.49 -7.03 5.64
CA PHE A 69 5.87 -6.59 5.84
C PHE A 69 6.81 -7.76 6.13
N ASP A 70 6.39 -8.72 6.94
CA ASP A 70 7.18 -9.89 7.28
C ASP A 70 7.47 -10.76 6.05
N VAL A 71 6.45 -11.01 5.21
CA VAL A 71 6.61 -11.71 3.94
C VAL A 71 7.59 -10.96 3.05
N ALA A 72 7.46 -9.65 2.94
CA ALA A 72 8.32 -8.86 2.06
C ALA A 72 9.77 -8.78 2.57
N ASP A 73 10.00 -8.78 3.88
CA ASP A 73 11.32 -8.80 4.50
C ASP A 73 12.01 -10.17 4.35
N ARG A 74 11.31 -11.27 4.66
CA ARG A 74 11.83 -12.65 4.54
C ARG A 74 12.28 -12.99 3.12
N ASN A 75 11.67 -12.36 2.11
CA ASN A 75 12.02 -12.54 0.71
C ASN A 75 12.98 -11.44 0.16
N GLY A 76 13.43 -10.51 1.01
CA GLY A 76 14.41 -9.48 0.66
C GLY A 76 13.88 -8.38 -0.28
N TRP A 77 12.56 -8.21 -0.37
CA TRP A 77 11.93 -7.31 -1.34
C TRP A 77 11.86 -5.85 -0.89
N ILE A 78 12.04 -5.56 0.40
CA ILE A 78 11.80 -4.21 0.96
C ILE A 78 13.06 -3.45 1.39
N HIS A 79 14.24 -4.06 1.27
CA HIS A 79 15.49 -3.39 1.65
C HIS A 79 15.74 -2.15 0.76
N GLY A 80 15.54 -0.96 1.34
CA GLY A 80 15.93 0.32 0.73
C GLY A 80 14.86 1.07 -0.05
N HIS A 81 13.59 0.64 -0.04
CA HIS A 81 12.53 1.36 -0.75
C HIS A 81 12.15 2.68 -0.03
N ILE A 82 12.78 3.77 -0.47
CA ILE A 82 12.25 5.14 -0.29
C ILE A 82 11.42 5.44 -1.53
N LEU A 83 10.10 5.22 -1.46
CA LEU A 83 9.22 5.41 -2.61
C LEU A 83 8.77 6.86 -2.82
N ASN A 84 9.36 7.85 -2.14
CA ASN A 84 9.27 9.26 -2.55
C ASN A 84 10.21 10.20 -1.75
N PRO A 85 11.50 10.35 -2.10
CA PRO A 85 12.35 11.33 -1.40
C PRO A 85 11.94 12.79 -1.65
N ASN A 86 11.15 13.06 -2.72
CA ASN A 86 10.86 14.42 -3.19
C ASN A 86 9.40 14.86 -3.02
N GLY A 87 8.54 14.01 -2.44
CA GLY A 87 7.12 14.36 -2.22
C GLY A 87 6.30 14.56 -3.51
N ASP A 88 6.78 14.05 -4.66
CA ASP A 88 6.15 14.30 -5.94
C ASP A 88 4.88 13.44 -6.11
N PHE A 89 3.77 14.08 -6.47
CA PHE A 89 2.42 13.53 -6.52
C PHE A 89 2.19 12.57 -7.69
N SER A 90 3.16 12.46 -8.60
CA SER A 90 3.13 11.65 -9.83
C SER A 90 3.05 10.13 -9.59
N ARG A 91 3.33 9.66 -8.37
CA ARG A 91 3.18 8.24 -7.98
C ARG A 91 1.80 7.86 -7.45
N LEU A 92 0.87 8.80 -7.30
CA LEU A 92 -0.55 8.52 -6.99
C LEU A 92 -1.34 7.99 -8.20
N THR A 93 -0.66 7.46 -9.21
CA THR A 93 -1.32 6.70 -10.27
C THR A 93 -1.50 5.29 -9.75
N ARG A 94 -2.67 5.02 -9.15
CA ARG A 94 -3.09 3.64 -8.91
C ARG A 94 -3.06 2.91 -10.24
N LEU A 95 -2.08 2.03 -10.42
CA LEU A 95 -1.99 1.26 -11.65
C LEU A 95 -3.19 0.32 -11.68
N ARG A 96 -3.94 0.32 -12.79
CA ARG A 96 -5.05 -0.62 -12.99
C ARG A 96 -4.44 -2.01 -13.08
N VAL A 97 -4.54 -2.77 -12.00
CA VAL A 97 -4.21 -4.19 -11.96
C VAL A 97 -5.49 -4.95 -12.30
N GLU A 98 -5.53 -5.64 -13.43
CA GLU A 98 -6.63 -6.52 -13.84
C GLU A 98 -6.17 -7.99 -13.71
N VAL A 99 -6.92 -8.82 -12.97
CA VAL A 99 -6.61 -10.24 -12.81
C VAL A 99 -7.27 -11.03 -13.94
N LYS A 100 -6.50 -11.80 -14.72
CA LYS A 100 -7.06 -12.78 -15.68
C LYS A 100 -6.33 -14.12 -15.54
N GLY A 101 -6.99 -15.10 -14.91
CA GLY A 101 -6.39 -16.40 -14.64
C GLY A 101 -5.15 -16.26 -13.73
N PRO A 102 -4.02 -16.92 -14.04
CA PRO A 102 -2.79 -16.80 -13.25
C PRO A 102 -2.02 -15.49 -13.50
N SER A 103 -2.53 -14.55 -14.30
CA SER A 103 -1.78 -13.35 -14.70
C SER A 103 -2.45 -12.05 -14.24
N PHE A 104 -1.63 -11.08 -13.84
CA PHE A 104 -2.07 -9.70 -13.61
C PHE A 104 -1.65 -8.81 -14.77
N TYR A 105 -2.56 -7.96 -15.23
CA TYR A 105 -2.33 -6.93 -16.23
C TYR A 105 -2.17 -5.61 -15.52
N VAL A 106 -0.96 -5.07 -15.53
CA VAL A 106 -0.65 -3.72 -15.06
C VAL A 106 -0.41 -2.89 -16.32
N THR A 107 -1.30 -1.94 -16.62
CA THR A 107 -1.25 -1.02 -17.79
C THR A 107 -0.14 -1.32 -18.82
N ASN A 108 -0.48 -2.15 -19.81
CA ASN A 108 0.35 -2.59 -20.95
C ASN A 108 1.49 -3.60 -20.67
N THR A 109 1.53 -4.29 -19.53
CA THR A 109 2.51 -5.36 -19.28
C THR A 109 1.85 -6.61 -18.69
N VAL A 110 2.18 -7.78 -19.25
CA VAL A 110 1.81 -9.10 -18.73
C VAL A 110 2.91 -9.55 -17.78
N VAL A 111 2.56 -9.91 -16.55
CA VAL A 111 3.50 -10.37 -15.53
C VAL A 111 3.14 -11.78 -15.09
N ARG A 112 4.15 -12.65 -14.99
CA ARG A 112 4.04 -13.98 -14.37
C ARG A 112 4.14 -13.86 -12.85
N THR A 113 3.27 -14.58 -12.15
CA THR A 113 2.96 -14.46 -10.71
C THR A 113 3.80 -15.36 -9.83
N ASP A 114 4.43 -16.35 -10.45
CA ASP A 114 4.99 -17.55 -9.83
C ASP A 114 6.06 -17.28 -8.76
N SER A 115 6.57 -16.04 -8.65
CA SER A 115 7.61 -15.62 -7.69
C SER A 115 7.14 -14.69 -6.55
N PHE A 116 5.88 -14.22 -6.53
CA PHE A 116 5.39 -13.25 -5.53
C PHE A 116 4.04 -13.62 -4.89
N ASP A 117 3.50 -14.82 -5.15
CA ASP A 117 2.22 -15.29 -4.59
C ASP A 117 2.06 -15.04 -3.08
N PRO A 118 3.08 -15.28 -2.22
CA PRO A 118 2.95 -15.02 -0.79
C PRO A 118 2.70 -13.54 -0.46
N PHE A 119 3.27 -12.61 -1.24
CA PHE A 119 3.01 -11.18 -1.06
C PHE A 119 1.58 -10.82 -1.46
N TYR A 120 1.11 -11.37 -2.58
CA TYR A 120 -0.25 -11.09 -3.06
C TYR A 120 -1.31 -11.62 -2.11
N GLU A 121 -1.11 -12.82 -1.55
CA GLU A 121 -2.00 -13.39 -0.55
C GLU A 121 -2.02 -12.56 0.74
N ALA A 122 -0.85 -12.15 1.24
CA ALA A 122 -0.77 -11.28 2.42
C ALA A 122 -1.43 -9.93 2.16
N TYR A 123 -1.19 -9.32 0.99
CA TYR A 123 -1.77 -8.04 0.60
C TYR A 123 -3.30 -8.12 0.46
N ALA A 124 -3.81 -9.15 -0.20
CA ALA A 124 -5.25 -9.40 -0.33
C ALA A 124 -5.91 -9.63 1.05
N SER A 125 -5.25 -10.36 1.94
CA SER A 125 -5.75 -10.52 3.32
C SER A 125 -5.81 -9.19 4.07
N PHE A 126 -4.83 -8.31 3.88
CA PHE A 126 -4.85 -6.97 4.47
C PHE A 126 -5.96 -6.10 3.88
N GLU A 127 -6.15 -6.10 2.56
CA GLU A 127 -7.24 -5.37 1.89
C GLU A 127 -8.60 -5.80 2.46
N GLN A 128 -8.85 -7.10 2.57
CA GLN A 128 -10.10 -7.63 3.11
C GLN A 128 -10.33 -7.22 4.58
N LYS A 129 -9.31 -7.36 5.44
CA LYS A 129 -9.44 -7.13 6.88
C LYS A 129 -9.46 -5.65 7.27
N SER A 130 -8.73 -4.81 6.53
CA SER A 130 -8.72 -3.36 6.76
C SER A 130 -10.03 -2.70 6.34
N GLY A 131 -10.77 -3.30 5.39
CA GLY A 131 -11.98 -2.70 4.83
C GLY A 131 -11.72 -1.44 4.01
N ILE A 132 -10.44 -1.13 3.71
CA ILE A 132 -10.06 0.03 2.91
C ILE A 132 -10.38 -0.27 1.45
N THR A 133 -11.32 0.48 0.90
CA THR A 133 -11.85 0.23 -0.44
C THR A 133 -11.09 1.01 -1.50
N LYS A 134 -11.23 0.53 -2.74
CA LYS A 134 -10.83 1.23 -3.95
C LYS A 134 -11.30 2.70 -3.96
N ALA A 135 -12.56 2.94 -3.63
CA ALA A 135 -13.16 4.27 -3.69
C ALA A 135 -12.54 5.23 -2.68
N GLN A 136 -12.18 4.75 -1.49
CA GLN A 136 -11.51 5.59 -0.47
C GLN A 136 -10.10 5.99 -0.91
N CYS A 137 -9.35 5.09 -1.56
CA CYS A 137 -8.06 5.44 -2.14
C CYS A 137 -8.18 6.50 -3.24
N ASP A 138 -9.15 6.31 -4.15
CA ASP A 138 -9.38 7.23 -5.26
C ASP A 138 -9.84 8.62 -4.74
N GLU A 139 -10.67 8.65 -3.70
CA GLU A 139 -11.08 9.89 -3.02
C GLU A 139 -9.92 10.59 -2.31
N TYR A 140 -9.07 9.84 -1.60
CA TYR A 140 -7.88 10.40 -0.96
C TYR A 140 -6.96 11.10 -1.98
N ILE A 141 -6.70 10.45 -3.12
CA ILE A 141 -5.91 11.03 -4.22
C ILE A 141 -6.54 12.33 -4.71
N ARG A 142 -7.86 12.30 -4.97
CA ARG A 142 -8.60 13.48 -5.43
C ARG A 142 -8.50 14.63 -4.44
N LEU A 143 -8.68 14.39 -3.15
CA LEU A 143 -8.61 15.40 -2.09
C LEU A 143 -7.21 16.00 -1.95
N VAL A 144 -6.16 15.18 -2.10
CA VAL A 144 -4.77 15.67 -2.09
C VAL A 144 -4.50 16.61 -3.27
N GLN A 145 -5.02 16.29 -4.46
CA GLN A 145 -4.78 17.03 -5.70
C GLN A 145 -5.61 18.31 -5.85
N THR A 146 -6.81 18.36 -5.25
CA THR A 146 -7.78 19.45 -5.49
C THR A 146 -7.83 20.53 -4.40
N ALA A 147 -7.33 20.24 -3.20
CA ALA A 147 -7.27 21.22 -2.12
C ALA A 147 -6.10 22.21 -2.29
#